data_AF-A0A125BDY3-F1
#
_entry.id   AF-A0A125BDY3-F1
#
_cell.length_a   1.000
_cell.length_b   1.000
_cell.length_c   1.000
_cell.angle_alpha   90.00
_cell.angle_beta   90.00
_cell.angle_gamma   90.00
#
_symmetry.space_group_name_H-M   'P 1'
#
loop_
_entity.id
_entity.type
_entity.pdbx_description
1 polymer ?
#
loop_
_entity_poly.entity_id
_entity_poly.type
_entity_poly.pdbx_seq_one_letter_code
_entity_poly.pdbx_strand_id
1 'polypeptide(L)'
;MYLDTVGQVTVGVGHMMTDVQAAQKVPFVVSSTRVPATAQQIEDEFNLIKAQWVRVQGAQKLPNAAYYKKFTKLELLNTDIDVIRDSHIVNFEKELKGLYGYSTFSTYPDDVKLALFDMIFNLGLTRLSNKFVNFNIHIKASDFKKAALESNRHQLSTDRNFYVRNLLSNAK
;
A
#
# COMPACT_ATOMS: atom_id res chain seq x y z
N MET A 1 12.46 1.23 9.25
CA MET A 1 11.07 1.65 8.91
C MET A 1 11.06 3.04 8.24
N TYR A 2 9.95 3.50 7.66
CA TYR A 2 9.80 4.86 7.09
C TYR A 2 8.37 5.39 7.27
N LEU A 3 8.13 6.70 7.04
CA LEU A 3 6.77 7.26 6.99
C LEU A 3 6.26 7.31 5.55
N ASP A 4 5.04 6.87 5.32
CA ASP A 4 4.37 6.99 4.03
C ASP A 4 3.83 8.42 3.78
N THR A 5 3.09 8.59 2.67
CA THR A 5 2.56 9.90 2.26
C THR A 5 1.49 10.48 3.18
N VAL A 6 0.97 9.68 4.12
CA VAL A 6 -0.05 10.08 5.10
C VAL A 6 0.48 9.96 6.54
N GLY A 7 1.78 9.80 6.73
CA GLY A 7 2.43 9.79 8.04
C GLY A 7 2.28 8.50 8.82
N GLN A 8 2.01 7.38 8.16
CA GLN A 8 1.95 6.06 8.78
C GLN A 8 3.29 5.33 8.69
N VAL A 9 3.65 4.61 9.75
CA VAL A 9 4.92 3.87 9.79
C VAL A 9 4.79 2.65 8.89
N THR A 10 5.75 2.50 7.99
CA THR A 10 5.72 1.57 6.87
C THR A 10 7.08 0.88 6.70
N VAL A 11 7.08 -0.32 6.14
CA VAL A 11 8.30 -1.09 5.80
C VAL A 11 8.15 -1.79 4.45
N GLY A 12 9.28 -2.12 3.82
CA GLY A 12 9.31 -2.92 2.59
C GLY A 12 8.51 -2.25 1.46
N VAL A 13 7.64 -3.04 0.81
CA VAL A 13 6.78 -2.58 -0.28
C VAL A 13 5.44 -2.08 0.28
N GLY A 14 5.45 -0.91 0.93
CA GLY A 14 4.23 -0.27 1.41
C GLY A 14 3.48 -1.03 2.51
N HIS A 15 4.15 -1.91 3.26
CA HIS A 15 3.52 -2.60 4.39
C HIS A 15 3.37 -1.65 5.57
N MET A 16 2.19 -1.03 5.66
CA MET A 16 1.83 -0.13 6.75
C MET A 16 1.61 -0.92 8.05
N MET A 17 2.27 -0.49 9.13
CA MET A 17 2.09 -1.02 10.48
C MET A 17 1.25 0.00 11.26
N THR A 18 -0.01 -0.37 11.57
CA THR A 18 -1.01 0.55 12.16
C THR A 18 -0.61 1.06 13.54
N ASP A 19 0.12 0.24 14.28
CA ASP A 19 0.50 0.44 15.67
C ASP A 19 1.72 -0.43 16.00
N VAL A 20 2.21 -0.30 17.23
CA VAL A 20 3.35 -1.06 17.76
C VAL A 20 3.08 -2.58 17.74
N GLN A 21 1.85 -3.01 18.02
CA GLN A 21 1.52 -4.45 18.04
C GLN A 21 1.58 -5.05 16.63
N ALA A 22 1.15 -4.30 15.61
CA ALA A 22 1.32 -4.67 14.22
C ALA A 22 2.80 -4.73 13.83
N ALA A 23 3.60 -3.75 14.26
CA ALA A 23 5.04 -3.73 14.00
C ALA A 23 5.78 -4.91 14.66
N GLN A 24 5.40 -5.30 15.87
CA GLN A 24 5.99 -6.43 16.60
C GLN A 24 5.73 -7.79 15.95
N LYS A 25 4.79 -7.89 15.01
CA LYS A 25 4.54 -9.11 14.22
C LYS A 25 5.43 -9.23 12.98
N VAL A 26 6.19 -8.18 12.66
CA VAL A 26 7.10 -8.16 11.50
C VAL A 26 8.47 -8.69 11.95
N PRO A 27 9.11 -9.60 11.19
CA PRO A 27 10.36 -10.27 11.59
C PRO A 27 11.58 -9.37 11.39
N PHE A 28 11.63 -8.25 12.12
CA PHE A 28 12.79 -7.35 12.09
C PHE A 28 14.03 -8.02 12.67
N VAL A 29 15.19 -7.69 12.11
CA VAL A 29 16.50 -8.02 12.65
C VAL A 29 17.28 -6.75 12.97
N VAL A 30 18.19 -6.83 13.95
CA VAL A 30 19.13 -5.74 14.22
C VAL A 30 20.15 -5.66 13.07
N SER A 31 20.28 -4.52 12.41
CA SER A 31 21.11 -4.34 11.20
C SER A 31 22.56 -4.82 11.37
N SER A 32 23.16 -4.57 12.55
CA SER A 32 24.56 -4.87 12.83
C SER A 32 24.85 -6.33 13.13
N THR A 33 23.89 -7.07 13.71
CA THR A 33 24.11 -8.44 14.19
C THR A 33 23.29 -9.49 13.46
N ARG A 34 22.25 -9.07 12.71
CA ARG A 34 21.25 -9.93 12.06
C ARG A 34 20.46 -10.83 13.01
N VAL A 35 20.53 -10.58 14.31
CA VAL A 35 19.73 -11.26 15.33
C VAL A 35 18.30 -10.70 15.32
N PRO A 36 17.25 -11.51 15.57
CA PRO A 36 15.88 -11.03 15.71
C PRO A 36 15.78 -9.85 16.70
N ALA A 37 15.07 -8.80 16.29
CA ALA A 37 14.82 -7.64 17.12
C ALA A 37 13.85 -7.97 18.26
N THR A 38 14.08 -7.41 19.44
CA THR A 38 13.14 -7.57 20.57
C THR A 38 11.90 -6.68 20.38
N ALA A 39 10.81 -7.03 21.07
CA ALA A 39 9.59 -6.22 21.07
C ALA A 39 9.84 -4.76 21.47
N GLN A 40 10.74 -4.52 22.43
CA GLN A 40 11.13 -3.18 22.87
C GLN A 40 11.91 -2.42 21.78
N GLN A 41 12.86 -3.09 21.10
CA GLN A 41 13.62 -2.44 20.01
C GLN A 41 12.69 -2.01 18.87
N ILE A 42 11.70 -2.85 18.53
CA ILE A 42 10.71 -2.56 17.50
C ILE A 42 9.84 -1.38 17.92
N GLU A 43 9.37 -1.36 19.18
CA GLU A 43 8.58 -0.25 19.73
C GLU A 43 9.35 1.07 19.73
N ASP A 44 10.61 1.06 20.20
CA ASP A 44 11.46 2.24 20.26
C ASP A 44 11.68 2.84 18.86
N GLU A 45 12.01 2.02 17.85
CA GLU A 45 12.20 2.49 16.48
C GLU A 45 10.88 2.95 15.85
N PHE A 46 9.77 2.23 16.07
CA PHE A 46 8.45 2.62 15.58
C PHE A 46 8.08 4.01 16.09
N ASN A 47 8.20 4.25 17.39
CA ASN A 47 7.88 5.53 18.03
C ASN A 47 8.82 6.65 17.55
N LEU A 48 10.12 6.37 17.40
CA LEU A 48 11.09 7.32 16.88
C LEU A 48 10.75 7.75 15.45
N ILE A 49 10.38 6.80 14.59
CA ILE A 49 9.99 7.07 13.20
C ILE A 49 8.65 7.82 13.16
N LYS A 50 7.65 7.41 13.95
CA LYS A 50 6.36 8.11 14.05
C LYS A 50 6.53 9.57 14.45
N ALA A 51 7.42 9.86 15.40
CA ALA A 51 7.71 11.22 15.86
C ALA A 51 8.33 12.11 14.77
N GLN A 52 8.94 11.55 13.71
CA GLN A 52 9.46 12.35 12.60
C GLN A 52 8.37 13.03 11.78
N TRP A 53 7.10 12.60 11.89
CA TRP A 53 5.99 13.17 11.12
C TRP A 53 5.88 14.68 11.31
N VAL A 54 6.01 15.16 12.56
CA VAL A 54 5.94 16.60 12.89
C VAL A 54 6.95 17.43 12.11
N ARG A 55 8.10 16.85 11.73
CA ARG A 55 9.18 17.54 11.01
C ARG A 55 9.00 17.54 9.50
N VAL A 56 8.24 16.60 8.96
CA VAL A 56 8.12 16.39 7.51
C VAL A 56 6.74 16.72 6.97
N GLN A 57 5.72 16.75 7.83
CA GLN A 57 4.36 17.11 7.44
C GLN A 57 4.31 18.53 6.88
N GLY A 58 3.60 18.73 5.78
CA GLY A 58 3.51 20.03 5.11
C GLY A 58 4.72 20.39 4.23
N ALA A 59 5.76 19.54 4.15
CA ALA A 59 6.80 19.73 3.16
C ALA A 59 6.21 19.64 1.74
N GLN A 60 6.68 20.51 0.83
CA GLN A 60 6.29 20.49 -0.58
C GLN A 60 6.53 19.10 -1.22
N LYS A 61 7.55 18.38 -0.74
CA LYS A 61 7.84 17.00 -1.10
C LYS A 61 8.23 16.22 0.15
N LEU A 62 7.50 15.14 0.44
CA LEU A 62 7.81 14.26 1.55
C LEU A 62 9.12 13.48 1.28
N PRO A 63 9.95 13.22 2.31
CA PRO A 63 11.14 12.40 2.15
C PRO A 63 10.81 10.97 1.74
N ASN A 64 11.71 10.33 0.98
CA ASN A 64 11.59 8.92 0.63
C ASN A 64 12.10 8.01 1.77
N ALA A 65 11.95 6.70 1.62
CA ALA A 65 12.41 5.73 2.62
C ALA A 65 13.89 5.85 2.99
N ALA A 66 14.76 6.25 2.04
CA ALA A 66 16.20 6.38 2.29
C ALA A 66 16.53 7.49 3.31
N TYR A 67 15.72 8.56 3.36
CA TYR A 67 15.86 9.62 4.37
C TYR A 67 15.80 9.08 5.80
N TYR A 68 14.99 8.05 6.03
CA TYR A 68 14.75 7.50 7.36
C TYR A 68 15.86 6.58 7.85
N LYS A 69 16.77 6.12 6.97
CA LYS A 69 17.86 5.20 7.32
C LYS A 69 18.72 5.68 8.49
N LYS A 70 18.91 6.99 8.63
CA LYS A 70 19.69 7.59 9.74
C LYS A 70 19.03 7.45 11.12
N PHE A 71 17.75 7.10 11.16
CA PHE A 71 16.99 6.87 12.39
C PHE A 71 16.77 5.38 12.69
N THR A 72 17.16 4.48 11.78
CA THR A 72 16.84 3.06 11.90
C THR A 72 18.07 2.24 12.27
N LYS A 73 17.88 1.29 13.17
CA LYS A 73 18.83 0.24 13.53
C LYS A 73 18.28 -1.16 13.23
N LEU A 74 17.00 -1.23 12.84
CA LEU A 74 16.31 -2.46 12.47
C LEU A 74 16.10 -2.53 10.95
N GLU A 75 16.25 -3.74 10.43
CA GLU A 75 16.06 -4.07 9.03
C GLU A 75 15.07 -5.23 8.88
N LEU A 76 14.38 -5.24 7.75
CA LEU A 76 13.63 -6.40 7.27
C LEU A 76 14.46 -7.04 6.15
N LEU A 77 14.62 -8.37 6.17
CA LEU A 77 15.37 -9.06 5.13
C LEU A 77 14.59 -9.03 3.81
N ASN A 78 15.29 -9.09 2.67
CA ASN A 78 14.64 -9.11 1.36
C ASN A 78 13.66 -10.28 1.23
N THR A 79 14.01 -11.45 1.78
CA THR A 79 13.13 -12.62 1.81
C THR A 79 11.83 -12.37 2.56
N ASP A 80 11.89 -11.65 3.69
CA ASP A 80 10.71 -11.31 4.48
C ASP A 80 9.87 -10.22 3.79
N ILE A 81 10.52 -9.29 3.09
CA ILE A 81 9.85 -8.30 2.24
C ILE A 81 9.04 -9.01 1.14
N ASP A 82 9.64 -10.00 0.47
CA ASP A 82 8.99 -10.78 -0.58
C ASP A 82 7.79 -11.57 -0.01
N VAL A 83 7.96 -12.25 1.12
CA VAL A 83 6.88 -12.98 1.79
C VAL A 83 5.72 -12.06 2.16
N ILE A 84 6.00 -10.89 2.74
CA ILE A 84 4.96 -9.92 3.10
C ILE A 84 4.26 -9.39 1.84
N ARG A 85 5.01 -9.03 0.80
CA ARG A 85 4.45 -8.56 -0.48
C ARG A 85 3.51 -9.60 -1.08
N ASP A 86 3.94 -10.86 -1.15
CA ASP A 86 3.16 -11.92 -1.79
C ASP A 86 1.89 -12.22 -0.99
N SER A 87 1.96 -12.14 0.34
CA SER A 87 0.78 -12.20 1.21
C SER A 87 -0.23 -11.08 0.91
N HIS A 88 0.23 -9.84 0.70
CA HIS A 88 -0.65 -8.74 0.29
C HIS A 88 -1.31 -9.03 -1.05
N ILE A 89 -0.57 -9.50 -2.06
CA ILE A 89 -1.11 -9.82 -3.38
C ILE A 89 -2.23 -10.86 -3.25
N VAL A 90 -1.99 -11.96 -2.53
CA VAL A 90 -3.00 -13.02 -2.33
C VAL A 90 -4.24 -12.49 -1.60
N ASN A 91 -4.05 -11.70 -0.53
CA ASN A 91 -5.17 -11.16 0.23
C ASN A 91 -5.99 -10.15 -0.57
N PHE A 92 -5.33 -9.23 -1.29
CA PHE A 92 -6.01 -8.27 -2.15
C PHE A 92 -6.76 -8.96 -3.29
N GLU A 93 -6.19 -10.01 -3.90
CA GLU A 93 -6.92 -10.78 -4.92
C GLU A 93 -8.21 -11.39 -4.35
N LYS A 94 -8.12 -11.98 -3.15
CA LYS A 94 -9.28 -12.55 -2.45
C LYS A 94 -10.34 -11.48 -2.15
N GLU A 95 -9.93 -10.32 -1.67
CA GLU A 95 -10.83 -9.19 -1.38
C GLU A 95 -11.50 -8.65 -2.65
N LEU A 96 -10.74 -8.47 -3.73
CA LEU A 96 -11.25 -8.04 -5.02
C LEU A 96 -12.23 -9.05 -5.63
N LYS A 97 -11.93 -10.34 -5.55
CA LYS A 97 -12.86 -11.43 -5.93
C LYS A 97 -14.13 -11.40 -5.09
N GLY A 98 -14.03 -11.10 -3.80
CA GLY A 98 -15.19 -10.89 -2.94
C GLY A 98 -16.04 -9.68 -3.36
N LEU A 99 -15.40 -8.57 -3.74
CA LEU A 99 -16.08 -7.33 -4.12
C LEU A 99 -16.76 -7.38 -5.50
N TYR A 100 -16.12 -8.01 -6.48
CA TYR A 100 -16.56 -8.04 -7.88
C TYR A 100 -17.11 -9.39 -8.35
N GLY A 101 -16.98 -10.45 -7.54
CA GLY A 101 -17.39 -11.81 -7.86
C GLY A 101 -16.22 -12.65 -8.41
N TYR A 102 -16.07 -13.88 -7.90
CA TYR A 102 -14.93 -14.75 -8.22
C TYR A 102 -14.78 -15.05 -9.72
N SER A 103 -15.87 -15.47 -10.37
CA SER A 103 -15.87 -15.79 -11.80
C SER A 103 -15.67 -14.53 -12.64
N THR A 104 -16.41 -13.47 -12.35
CA THR A 104 -16.37 -12.20 -13.09
C THR A 104 -15.00 -11.53 -13.01
N PHE A 105 -14.40 -11.47 -11.81
CA PHE A 105 -13.07 -10.89 -11.64
C PHE A 105 -12.01 -11.65 -12.44
N SER A 106 -12.12 -12.98 -12.50
CA SER A 106 -11.17 -13.81 -13.24
C SER A 106 -11.21 -13.54 -14.75
N THR A 107 -12.37 -13.12 -15.29
CA THR A 107 -12.54 -12.77 -16.71
C THR A 107 -12.15 -11.33 -17.05
N TYR A 108 -11.85 -10.48 -16.07
CA TYR A 108 -11.42 -9.11 -16.38
C TYR A 108 -10.08 -9.08 -17.13
N PRO A 109 -9.89 -8.11 -18.04
CA PRO A 109 -8.59 -7.88 -18.69
C PRO A 109 -7.49 -7.62 -17.66
N ASP A 110 -6.25 -7.98 -18.00
CA ASP A 110 -5.12 -7.84 -17.07
C ASP A 110 -4.87 -6.37 -16.69
N ASP A 111 -5.04 -5.43 -17.62
CA ASP A 111 -4.95 -4.00 -17.31
C ASP A 111 -5.99 -3.55 -16.28
N VAL A 112 -7.20 -4.10 -16.33
CA VAL A 112 -8.25 -3.83 -15.34
C VAL A 112 -7.86 -4.43 -13.99
N LYS A 113 -7.36 -5.66 -13.97
CA LYS A 113 -6.86 -6.29 -12.73
C LYS A 113 -5.73 -5.47 -12.13
N LEU A 114 -4.74 -5.04 -12.92
CA LEU A 114 -3.64 -4.19 -12.48
C LEU A 114 -4.14 -2.86 -11.89
N ALA A 115 -5.10 -2.22 -12.54
CA ALA A 115 -5.75 -1.02 -12.02
C ALA A 115 -6.45 -1.27 -10.68
N LEU A 116 -7.17 -2.39 -10.55
CA LEU A 116 -7.85 -2.76 -9.31
C LEU A 116 -6.88 -3.09 -8.17
N PHE A 117 -5.78 -3.79 -8.45
CA PHE A 117 -4.69 -4.00 -7.48
C PHE A 117 -4.06 -2.68 -7.03
N ASP A 118 -3.85 -1.74 -7.95
CA ASP A 118 -3.36 -0.40 -7.63
C ASP A 118 -4.33 0.37 -6.73
N MET A 119 -5.64 0.27 -7.03
CA MET A 119 -6.70 0.90 -6.26
C MET A 119 -6.75 0.33 -4.83
N ILE A 120 -6.83 -0.99 -4.67
CA ILE A 120 -6.95 -1.63 -3.35
C ILE A 120 -5.68 -1.47 -2.52
N PHE A 121 -4.49 -1.49 -3.13
CA PHE A 121 -3.23 -1.25 -2.42
C PHE A 121 -3.20 0.15 -1.77
N ASN A 122 -3.70 1.17 -2.46
CA ASN A 122 -3.65 2.56 -1.98
C ASN A 122 -4.84 2.97 -1.09
N LEU A 123 -5.92 2.20 -1.10
CA LEU A 123 -7.17 2.54 -0.44
C LEU A 123 -7.54 1.57 0.69
N GLY A 124 -7.09 0.31 0.59
CA GLY A 124 -7.70 -0.83 1.26
C GLY A 124 -9.11 -1.11 0.75
N LEU A 125 -9.62 -2.32 1.03
CA LEU A 125 -10.95 -2.75 0.62
C LEU A 125 -12.04 -1.78 1.08
N THR A 126 -12.02 -1.37 2.36
CA THR A 126 -13.08 -0.55 2.96
C THR A 126 -13.27 0.80 2.26
N ARG A 127 -12.18 1.51 1.89
CA ARG A 127 -12.33 2.79 1.18
C ARG A 127 -12.68 2.55 -0.29
N LEU A 128 -12.11 1.52 -0.93
CA LEU A 128 -12.46 1.16 -2.30
C LEU A 128 -13.96 0.83 -2.40
N SER A 129 -14.52 0.04 -1.50
CA SER A 129 -15.94 -0.32 -1.52
C SER A 129 -16.86 0.87 -1.22
N ASN A 130 -16.51 1.69 -0.22
CA ASN A 130 -17.46 2.66 0.35
C ASN A 130 -17.34 4.08 -0.23
N LYS A 131 -16.18 4.44 -0.80
CA LYS A 131 -15.93 5.80 -1.30
C LYS A 131 -15.86 5.87 -2.83
N PHE A 132 -15.53 4.78 -3.50
CA PHE A 132 -15.42 4.71 -4.96
C PHE A 132 -16.65 4.02 -5.56
N VAL A 133 -17.84 4.51 -5.19
CA VAL A 133 -19.13 3.86 -5.54
C VAL A 133 -19.36 3.84 -7.06
N ASN A 134 -19.23 4.99 -7.73
CA ASN A 134 -19.42 5.08 -9.19
C ASN A 134 -18.36 4.26 -9.96
N PHE A 135 -17.11 4.33 -9.52
CA PHE A 135 -16.04 3.47 -10.03
C PHE A 135 -16.44 2.00 -9.98
N ASN A 136 -16.92 1.51 -8.83
CA ASN A 136 -17.34 0.11 -8.66
C ASN A 136 -18.55 -0.26 -9.51
N ILE A 137 -19.51 0.66 -9.69
CA ILE A 137 -20.65 0.47 -10.60
C ILE A 137 -20.15 0.25 -12.03
N HIS A 138 -19.23 1.10 -12.51
CA HIS A 138 -18.68 1.00 -13.85
C HIS A 138 -17.82 -0.25 -14.05
N ILE A 139 -16.99 -0.63 -13.07
CA ILE A 139 -16.22 -1.89 -13.11
C ILE A 139 -17.15 -3.10 -13.27
N LYS A 140 -18.22 -3.19 -12.47
CA LYS A 140 -19.18 -4.30 -12.53
C LYS A 140 -19.96 -4.33 -13.84
N ALA A 141 -20.21 -3.17 -14.44
CA ALA A 141 -20.82 -3.05 -15.75
C ALA A 141 -19.84 -3.27 -16.92
N SER A 142 -18.56 -3.56 -16.64
CA SER A 142 -17.47 -3.60 -17.63
C SER A 142 -17.31 -2.32 -18.46
N ASP A 143 -17.78 -1.17 -17.93
CA ASP A 143 -17.60 0.16 -18.53
C ASP A 143 -16.28 0.77 -18.04
N PHE A 144 -15.16 0.17 -18.43
CA PHE A 144 -13.84 0.52 -17.91
C PHE A 144 -13.42 1.95 -18.26
N LYS A 145 -13.91 2.49 -19.39
CA LYS A 145 -13.66 3.89 -19.78
C LYS A 145 -14.30 4.86 -18.80
N LYS A 146 -15.52 4.61 -18.31
CA LYS A 146 -16.11 5.45 -17.25
C LYS A 146 -15.46 5.17 -15.90
N ALA A 147 -15.11 3.93 -15.59
CA ALA A 147 -14.33 3.63 -14.38
C ALA A 147 -13.01 4.43 -14.34
N ALA A 148 -12.35 4.61 -15.48
CA ALA A 148 -11.13 5.42 -15.59
C ALA A 148 -11.33 6.89 -15.20
N LEU A 149 -12.53 7.45 -15.41
CA LEU A 149 -12.84 8.83 -15.00
C LEU A 149 -13.03 8.95 -13.49
N GLU A 150 -13.49 7.88 -12.85
CA GLU A 150 -13.80 7.79 -11.42
C GLU A 150 -12.62 7.30 -10.55
N SER A 151 -11.47 6.96 -11.16
CA SER A 151 -10.35 6.31 -10.45
C SER A 151 -9.42 7.27 -9.69
N ASN A 152 -9.69 8.57 -9.69
CA ASN A 152 -8.78 9.57 -9.13
C ASN A 152 -8.72 9.54 -7.60
N ARG A 153 -7.50 9.47 -7.06
CA ARG A 153 -7.21 9.44 -5.62
C ARG A 153 -6.42 10.69 -5.23
N HIS A 154 -7.06 11.60 -4.49
CA HIS A 154 -6.50 12.92 -4.16
C HIS A 154 -5.19 12.87 -3.37
N GLN A 155 -4.95 11.80 -2.60
CA GLN A 155 -3.74 11.63 -1.80
C GLN A 155 -2.51 11.18 -2.62
N LEU A 156 -2.68 10.87 -3.91
CA LEU A 156 -1.60 10.36 -4.78
C LEU A 156 -1.20 11.40 -5.82
N SER A 157 0.01 11.25 -6.36
CA SER A 157 0.50 12.11 -7.44
C SER A 157 -0.36 12.00 -8.69
N THR A 158 -0.34 13.05 -9.50
CA THR A 158 -1.03 13.09 -10.79
C THR A 158 -0.58 11.94 -11.70
N ASP A 159 0.73 11.66 -11.76
CA ASP A 159 1.27 10.55 -12.56
C ASP A 159 0.73 9.19 -12.13
N ARG A 160 0.58 8.96 -10.82
CA ARG A 160 0.02 7.70 -10.30
C ARG A 160 -1.46 7.55 -10.65
N ASN A 161 -2.21 8.65 -10.64
CA ASN A 161 -3.60 8.65 -11.10
C ASN A 161 -3.70 8.47 -12.62
N PHE A 162 -2.81 9.08 -13.40
CA PHE A 162 -2.75 8.87 -14.85
C PHE A 162 -2.44 7.44 -15.23
N TYR A 163 -1.51 6.79 -14.53
CA TYR A 163 -1.19 5.38 -14.74
C TYR A 163 -2.45 4.48 -14.67
N VAL A 164 -3.21 4.56 -13.58
CA VAL A 164 -4.44 3.75 -13.40
C VAL A 164 -5.51 4.12 -14.41
N ARG A 165 -5.68 5.41 -14.69
CA ARG A 165 -6.64 5.88 -15.70
C ARG A 165 -6.32 5.32 -17.09
N ASN A 166 -5.03 5.24 -17.45
CA ASN A 166 -4.60 4.73 -18.75
C ASN A 166 -4.80 3.21 -18.87
N LEU A 167 -4.51 2.44 -17.81
CA LEU A 167 -4.81 1.00 -17.79
C LEU A 167 -6.29 0.75 -18.10
N LEU A 168 -7.19 1.46 -17.40
CA LEU A 168 -8.64 1.28 -17.57
C LEU A 168 -9.15 1.78 -18.92
N SER A 169 -8.61 2.88 -19.44
CA SER A 169 -9.04 3.46 -20.71
C SER A 169 -8.64 2.61 -21.92
N ASN A 170 -7.52 1.87 -21.80
CA ASN A 170 -6.95 1.06 -22.87
C ASN A 170 -7.32 -0.43 -22.77
N ALA A 171 -7.95 -0.85 -21.68
CA ALA A 171 -8.45 -2.21 -21.52
C ALA A 171 -9.40 -2.59 -22.68
N LYS A 172 -9.16 -3.76 -23.27
CA LYS A 172 -9.95 -4.34 -24.37
C LYS A 172 -10.95 -5.35 -23.86
#